data_AF-A0A7C3QQB1-F1
#
_entry.id   AF-A0A7C3QQB1-F1
#
_cell.length_a   1.000
_cell.length_b   1.000
_cell.length_c   1.000
_cell.angle_alpha   90.00
_cell.angle_beta   90.00
_cell.angle_gamma   90.00
#
_symmetry.space_group_name_H-M   'P 1'
#
loop_
_entity.id
_entity.type
_entity.pdbx_description
1 polymer ?
#
loop_
_entity_poly.entity_id
_entity_poly.type
_entity_poly.pdbx_seq_one_letter_code
_entity_poly.pdbx_strand_id
1 'polypeptide(L)' 'MFVGERMSRPVISVSPDSPINDVLAMFKKEHIRRAPVMKNGKLVGLVTETDLLNASPSSVTSLSIWEINYL' A
#
# COMPACT_ATOMS: atom_id res chain seq x y z
N MET A 1 29.34 -10.07 -0.29
CA MET A 1 27.92 -10.16 -0.70
C MET A 1 27.24 -8.88 -0.23
N PHE A 2 26.90 -7.99 -1.16
CA PHE A 2 26.29 -6.70 -0.83
C PHE A 2 24.76 -6.77 -0.95
N VAL A 3 24.04 -6.06 -0.08
CA VAL A 3 22.57 -5.96 -0.15
C VAL A 3 22.12 -5.42 -1.52
N GLY A 4 22.89 -4.49 -2.09
CA GLY A 4 22.62 -3.91 -3.40
C GLY A 4 22.64 -4.91 -4.56
N GLU A 5 23.29 -6.07 -4.39
CA GLU A 5 23.33 -7.17 -5.38
C GLU A 5 22.12 -8.11 -5.27
N ARG A 6 21.28 -7.97 -4.24
CA ARG A 6 20.14 -8.85 -3.96
C ARG A 6 18.80 -8.13 -3.87
N MET A 7 18.80 -6.80 -3.76
CA MET A 7 17.57 -6.01 -3.69
C MET A 7 16.89 -5.85 -5.06
N SER A 8 15.56 -5.79 -5.06
CA SER A 8 14.76 -5.51 -6.25
C SER A 8 14.81 -4.03 -6.65
N ARG A 9 14.84 -3.75 -7.95
CA ARG A 9 14.92 -2.40 -8.54
C ARG A 9 14.10 -2.37 -9.85
N PRO A 10 13.38 -1.28 -10.19
CA PRO A 10 13.14 -0.09 -9.37
C PRO A 10 12.26 -0.38 -8.16
N VAL A 11 12.45 0.38 -7.07
CA VAL A 11 11.61 0.25 -5.88
C VAL A 11 10.28 0.95 -6.14
N ILE A 12 9.19 0.20 -6.07
CA ILE A 12 7.83 0.74 -6.17
C ILE A 12 7.48 1.34 -4.81
N SER A 13 7.07 2.61 -4.79
CA SER A 13 6.76 3.37 -3.58
C SER A 13 5.40 4.05 -3.69
N VAL A 14 4.84 4.45 -2.55
CA VAL A 14 3.53 5.11 -2.48
C VAL A 14 3.62 6.44 -1.74
N SER A 15 2.68 7.35 -2.00
CA SER A 15 2.52 8.58 -1.24
C SER A 15 1.78 8.28 0.07
N PRO A 16 2.05 9.00 1.18
CA PRO A 16 1.19 8.94 2.36
C PRO A 16 -0.26 9.37 2.07
N ASP A 17 -0.48 10.12 0.99
CA ASP A 17 -1.80 10.60 0.58
C ASP A 17 -2.47 9.66 -0.46
N SER A 18 -1.85 8.53 -0.79
CA SER A 18 -2.41 7.55 -1.73
C SER A 18 -3.62 6.81 -1.12
N PRO A 19 -4.77 6.72 -1.82
CA PRO A 19 -5.90 5.93 -1.36
C PRO A 19 -5.55 4.45 -1.18
N ILE A 20 -6.04 3.84 -0.10
CA ILE A 20 -5.78 2.42 0.22
C ILE A 20 -6.12 1.50 -0.97
N ASN A 21 -7.25 1.77 -1.63
CA ASN A 21 -7.76 0.99 -2.76
C ASN A 21 -6.78 0.98 -3.94
N ASP A 22 -6.18 2.13 -4.23
CA ASP A 22 -5.21 2.29 -5.31
C ASP A 22 -3.90 1.56 -4.97
N VAL A 23 -3.48 1.61 -3.71
CA VAL A 23 -2.30 0.86 -3.25
C VAL A 23 -2.52 -0.65 -3.33
N LEU A 24 -3.69 -1.15 -2.93
CA LEU A 24 -4.05 -2.57 -3.05
C LEU A 24 -4.12 -3.01 -4.52
N ALA A 25 -4.71 -2.19 -5.39
CA ALA A 25 -4.75 -2.46 -6.83
C ALA A 25 -3.33 -2.49 -7.43
N MET A 26 -2.46 -1.58 -7.01
CA MET A 26 -1.06 -1.55 -7.41
C MET A 26 -0.30 -2.79 -6.93
N PHE A 27 -0.47 -3.21 -5.66
CA PHE A 27 0.14 -4.44 -5.13
C PHE A 27 -0.22 -5.66 -5.96
N LYS A 28 -1.51 -5.80 -6.32
CA LYS A 28 -1.99 -6.88 -7.18
C LYS A 28 -1.40 -6.81 -8.58
N LYS A 29 -1.36 -5.63 -9.19
CA LYS A 29 -0.80 -5.42 -10.54
C LYS A 29 0.69 -5.73 -10.60
N GLU A 30 1.45 -5.23 -9.64
CA GLU A 30 2.91 -5.30 -9.61
C GLU A 30 3.43 -6.57 -8.91
N HIS A 31 2.52 -7.43 -8.42
CA HIS A 31 2.82 -8.69 -7.74
C HIS A 31 3.72 -8.51 -6.50
N ILE A 32 3.50 -7.41 -5.77
CA ILE A 32 4.20 -7.08 -4.51
C ILE A 32 3.21 -7.02 -3.35
N ARG A 33 3.70 -7.18 -2.12
CA ARG A 33 2.86 -7.16 -0.90
C ARG A 33 3.27 -6.10 0.11
N ARG A 34 4.20 -5.22 -0.25
CA ARG A 34 4.69 -4.15 0.61
C ARG A 34 5.32 -3.04 -0.23
N ALA A 35 5.19 -1.80 0.22
CA ALA A 35 5.87 -0.68 -0.40
C ALA A 35 6.31 0.34 0.66
N PRO A 36 7.50 0.97 0.49
CA PRO A 36 7.87 2.15 1.26
C PRO A 36 6.93 3.31 0.95
N VAL A 37 6.59 4.07 2.01
CA VAL A 37 5.83 5.31 1.92
C VAL A 37 6.83 6.46 1.84
N MET A 38 6.76 7.24 0.76
CA MET A 38 7.70 8.32 0.47
C MET A 38 6.98 9.67 0.50
N LYS A 39 7.55 10.65 1.19
CA LYS A 39 7.07 12.05 1.18
C LYS A 39 8.25 12.98 0.92
N ASN A 40 8.16 13.82 -0.12
CA ASN A 40 9.20 14.78 -0.48
C ASN A 40 10.61 14.16 -0.58
N GLY A 41 10.71 13.00 -1.24
CA GLY A 41 11.97 12.27 -1.42
C GLY A 41 12.50 11.55 -0.16
N LYS A 42 11.78 11.59 0.96
CA LYS A 42 12.15 10.92 2.21
C LYS A 42 11.26 9.71 2.47
N LEU A 43 11.88 8.65 2.98
CA LEU A 43 11.16 7.51 3.53
C LEU A 43 10.49 7.91 4.85
N VAL A 44 9.17 7.83 4.90
CA VAL A 44 8.38 8.19 6.09
C VAL A 44 7.66 7.00 6.71
N GLY A 45 7.63 5.85 6.02
CA GLY A 45 7.00 4.65 6.56
C GLY A 45 7.11 3.45 5.62
N LEU A 46 6.47 2.35 6.02
CA LEU A 46 6.32 1.13 5.26
C LEU A 46 4.90 0.62 5.46
N VAL A 47 4.24 0.22 4.38
CA VAL A 47 2.93 -0.43 4.45
C VAL A 47 2.98 -1.81 3.80
N THR A 48 2.29 -2.75 4.41
CA THR A 48 2.08 -4.10 3.87
C THR A 48 0.64 -4.29 3.42
N GLU A 49 0.42 -5.28 2.56
CA GLU A 49 -0.93 -5.66 2.11
C GLU A 49 -1.85 -5.96 3.30
N THR A 50 -1.33 -6.61 4.34
CA THR A 50 -2.07 -6.93 5.57
C THR A 50 -2.46 -5.66 6.34
N ASP A 51 -1.58 -4.66 6.44
CA ASP A 51 -1.91 -3.39 7.10
C ASP A 51 -3.07 -2.69 6.37
N LEU A 52 -3.02 -2.69 5.04
CA LEU A 52 -4.05 -2.08 4.19
C LEU A 52 -5.39 -2.81 4.29
N LEU A 53 -5.37 -4.15 4.32
CA LEU A 53 -6.59 -4.96 4.47
C LEU A 53 -7.24 -4.75 5.85
N ASN A 54 -6.44 -4.65 6.91
CA ASN A 54 -6.95 -4.37 8.26
C ASN A 54 -7.50 -2.95 8.42
N ALA A 55 -6.96 -1.99 7.66
CA ALA A 55 -7.48 -0.62 7.59
C ALA A 55 -8.65 -0.48 6.60
N SER A 56 -8.95 -1.52 5.80
CA SER A 56 -10.04 -1.53 4.84
C SER A 56 -11.32 -2.10 5.44
N PRO A 57 -12.49 -1.72 4.92
CA PRO A 57 -13.76 -2.32 5.31
C PRO A 57 -13.75 -3.85 5.14
N SER A 58 -14.34 -4.55 6.10
CA SER A 58 -14.55 -5.99 5.96
C SER A 58 -15.48 -6.27 4.77
N SER A 59 -15.05 -7.18 3.89
CA SER A 59 -15.87 -7.70 2.78
C SER A 59 -17.12 -8.45 3.26
N VAL A 60 -17.21 -8.79 4.55
CA VAL A 60 -18.36 -9.47 5.17
C VAL A 60 -19.44 -8.47 5.62
N THR A 61 -19.12 -7.18 5.66
CA THR A 61 -20.07 -6.13 6.02
C THR A 61 -20.80 -5.65 4.77
N SER A 62 -22.13 -5.49 4.85
CA SER A 62 -23.00 -5.03 3.74
C SER A 62 -22.77 -3.58 3.29
N LEU A 63 -21.82 -2.88 3.90
CA LEU A 63 -21.53 -1.48 3.61
C LEU A 63 -20.66 -1.39 2.35
N SER A 64 -21.16 -0.65 1.36
CA SER A 64 -20.41 -0.27 0.19
C SER A 64 -19.29 0.71 0.55
N ILE A 65 -18.20 0.69 -0.22
CA ILE A 65 -17.01 1.54 -0.02
C ILE A 65 -17.39 3.05 0.05
N TRP A 66 -18.49 3.44 -0.61
CA TRP A 66 -18.99 4.81 -0.60
C TRP A 66 -19.69 5.21 0.71
N GLU A 67 -20.29 4.26 1.42
CA GLU A 67 -20.97 4.51 2.71
C GLU A 67 -19.97 4.75 3.85
N ILE A 68 -18.73 4.26 3.71
CA ILE A 68 -17.70 4.35 4.76
C ILE A 68 -16.91 5.66 4.70
N ASN A 69 -16.74 6.26 3.51
CA ASN A 69 -16.09 7.57 3.37
C ASN A 69 -16.92 8.74 3.95
N TYR A 70 -18.15 8.48 4.40
CA TYR A 70 -19.09 9.48 4.91
C TYR A 70 -19.33 9.41 6.44
N LEU A 71 -18.67 8.47 7.14
CA LEU A 71 -18.65 8.38 8.60
C LEU A 71 -17.33 8.94 9.14
#